data_AF-A0A0F6YHR0-F1
#
_entry.id   AF-A0A0F6YHR0-F1
#
_cell.length_a   1.000
_cell.length_b   1.000
_cell.length_c   1.000
_cell.angle_alpha   90.00
_cell.angle_beta   90.00
_cell.angle_gamma   90.00
#
_symmetry.space_group_name_H-M   'P 1'
#
loop_
_entity.id
_entity.type
_entity.pdbx_description
1 polymer ?
#
loop_
_entity_poly.entity_id
_entity_poly.type
_entity_poly.pdbx_seq_one_letter_code
_entity_poly.pdbx_strand_id
1 'polypeptide(L)'
;MVEMLEASRDALVATATRAVDREPLQGAPSYSRDDLAQMVDGFLHVLRERADARSDDAYEFYIDTVIPGLVAQGSSPESIVHGTVAWCARVMVLATRGLPHPDDTVELDWLAAFFAGYVRDIANSAFRAARK
;
A
#
# COMPACT_ATOMS: atom_id res chain seq x y z
N MET A 1 -6.42 -15.56 -1.72
CA MET A 1 -5.70 -14.60 -0.85
C MET A 1 -6.25 -13.17 -0.97
N VAL A 2 -6.41 -12.58 -2.17
CA VAL A 2 -6.98 -11.22 -2.30
C VAL A 2 -8.35 -11.10 -1.65
N GLU A 3 -9.24 -12.08 -1.84
CA GLU A 3 -10.57 -12.12 -1.21
C GLU A 3 -10.52 -12.13 0.33
N MET A 4 -9.50 -12.76 0.91
CA MET A 4 -9.28 -12.75 2.36
C MET A 4 -8.80 -11.38 2.84
N LEU A 5 -7.95 -10.69 2.07
CA LEU A 5 -7.55 -9.32 2.36
C LEU A 5 -8.73 -8.35 2.23
N GLU A 6 -9.59 -8.53 1.23
CA GLU A 6 -10.85 -7.79 1.06
C GLU A 6 -11.80 -8.04 2.24
N ALA A 7 -11.96 -9.29 2.69
CA ALA A 7 -12.72 -9.62 3.90
C ALA A 7 -12.10 -9.02 5.18
N SER A 8 -10.81 -8.68 5.14
CA SER A 8 -10.07 -8.06 6.25
C SER A 8 -10.01 -6.53 6.15
N ARG A 9 -10.79 -5.90 5.25
CA ARG A 9 -10.80 -4.45 5.01
C ARG A 9 -10.84 -3.62 6.29
N ASP A 10 -11.77 -3.89 7.20
CA ASP A 10 -11.90 -3.09 8.42
C ASP A 10 -10.68 -3.23 9.35
N ALA A 11 -10.06 -4.41 9.38
CA ALA A 11 -8.82 -4.64 10.11
C ALA A 11 -7.63 -3.90 9.47
N LEU A 12 -7.62 -3.79 8.14
CA LEU A 12 -6.64 -3.00 7.38
C LEU A 12 -6.81 -1.50 7.67
N VAL A 13 -8.04 -0.97 7.65
CA VAL A 13 -8.32 0.43 8.02
C VAL A 13 -7.89 0.72 9.44
N ALA A 14 -8.27 -0.12 10.41
CA ALA A 14 -7.84 0.04 11.81
C ALA A 14 -6.32 -0.01 11.96
N THR A 15 -5.64 -0.77 11.11
CA THR A 15 -4.17 -0.86 11.09
C THR A 15 -3.55 0.40 10.51
N ALA A 16 -4.12 0.97 9.45
CA ALA A 16 -3.70 2.25 8.88
C ALA A 16 -3.87 3.40 9.91
N THR A 17 -5.02 3.48 10.57
CA THR A 17 -5.30 4.49 11.60
C THR A 17 -4.26 4.42 12.72
N ARG A 18 -4.01 3.22 13.28
CA ARG A 18 -2.99 3.05 14.32
C ARG A 18 -1.58 3.39 13.87
N ALA A 19 -1.25 3.20 12.59
CA ALA A 19 0.08 3.52 12.06
C ALA A 19 0.29 5.04 12.02
N VAL A 20 -0.69 5.78 11.49
CA VAL A 20 -0.67 7.25 11.45
C VAL A 20 -0.66 7.84 12.87
N ASP A 21 -1.43 7.29 13.80
CA ASP A 21 -1.47 7.76 15.20
C ASP A 21 -0.15 7.56 15.97
N ARG A 22 0.66 6.56 15.58
CA ARG A 22 1.87 6.15 16.31
C ARG A 22 3.18 6.65 15.71
N GLU A 23 3.19 7.09 14.46
CA GLU A 23 4.40 7.50 13.74
C GLU A 23 4.39 9.00 13.41
N PRO A 24 4.95 9.85 14.29
CA PRO A 24 4.97 11.31 14.09
C PRO A 24 5.95 11.80 13.00
N LEU A 25 6.63 10.88 12.26
CA LEU A 25 7.57 11.23 11.19
C LEU A 25 6.88 11.69 9.89
N GLN A 26 5.55 11.57 9.80
CA GLN A 26 4.79 12.01 8.64
C GLN A 26 4.36 13.48 8.81
N GLY A 27 5.26 14.39 8.45
CA GLY A 27 4.86 15.76 8.16
C GLY A 27 3.88 15.77 6.97
N ALA A 28 2.62 16.11 7.26
CA ALA A 28 1.45 16.28 6.36
C ALA A 28 0.65 15.01 5.94
N PRO A 29 -0.68 15.12 5.71
CA PRO A 29 -1.75 15.83 6.43
C PRO A 29 -2.35 14.97 7.58
N SER A 30 -3.22 15.52 8.43
CA SER A 30 -4.01 14.68 9.35
C SER A 30 -5.02 13.86 8.56
N TYR A 31 -4.75 12.59 8.31
CA TYR A 31 -5.71 11.70 7.66
C TYR A 31 -6.86 11.39 8.62
N SER A 32 -8.09 11.61 8.16
CA SER A 32 -9.26 11.07 8.85
C SER A 32 -9.33 9.55 8.67
N ARG A 33 -10.13 8.88 9.50
CA ARG A 33 -10.40 7.45 9.32
C ARG A 33 -11.01 7.16 7.93
N ASP A 34 -11.81 8.07 7.40
CA ASP A 34 -12.48 7.89 6.11
C ASP A 34 -11.49 8.04 4.95
N ASP A 35 -10.52 8.97 5.05
CA ASP A 35 -9.43 9.08 4.08
C ASP A 35 -8.61 7.78 4.04
N LEU A 36 -8.28 7.24 5.22
CA LEU A 36 -7.56 5.98 5.33
C LEU A 36 -8.38 4.81 4.79
N ALA A 37 -9.70 4.82 4.98
CA ALA A 37 -10.58 3.82 4.41
C ALA A 37 -10.55 3.84 2.87
N GLN A 38 -10.61 5.03 2.27
CA GLN A 38 -10.49 5.18 0.82
C GLN A 38 -9.12 4.74 0.30
N MET A 39 -8.03 5.04 1.03
CA MET A 39 -6.70 4.57 0.67
C MET A 39 -6.59 3.04 0.70
N VAL A 40 -7.18 2.40 1.71
CA VAL A 40 -7.24 0.93 1.80
C VAL A 40 -8.06 0.35 0.66
N ASP A 41 -9.18 0.96 0.31
CA ASP A 41 -10.01 0.52 -0.83
C ASP A 41 -9.25 0.62 -2.16
N GLY A 42 -8.57 1.74 -2.40
CA GLY A 42 -7.73 1.91 -3.59
C GLY A 42 -6.63 0.85 -3.67
N PHE A 43 -5.97 0.56 -2.55
CA PHE A 43 -4.95 -0.49 -2.49
C PHE A 43 -5.50 -1.89 -2.75
N LEU A 44 -6.65 -2.25 -2.17
CA LEU A 44 -7.30 -3.53 -2.41
C LEU A 44 -7.75 -3.67 -3.87
N HIS A 45 -8.24 -2.59 -4.46
CA HIS A 45 -8.60 -2.56 -5.87
C HIS A 45 -7.39 -2.82 -6.78
N VAL A 46 -6.25 -2.14 -6.53
CA VAL A 46 -4.98 -2.40 -7.24
C VAL A 46 -4.54 -3.87 -7.11
N LEU A 47 -4.61 -4.44 -5.91
CA LEU A 47 -4.28 -5.85 -5.69
C LEU A 47 -5.19 -6.77 -6.50
N ARG A 48 -6.49 -6.49 -6.54
CA ARG A 48 -7.48 -7.28 -7.27
C ARG A 48 -7.24 -7.23 -8.78
N GLU A 49 -7.02 -6.05 -9.35
CA GLU A 49 -6.75 -5.90 -10.79
C GLU A 49 -5.51 -6.68 -11.22
N ARG A 50 -4.43 -6.56 -10.45
CA ARG A 50 -3.16 -7.24 -10.69
C ARG A 50 -3.24 -8.75 -10.51
N ALA A 51 -4.00 -9.23 -9.52
CA ALA A 51 -4.20 -10.65 -9.31
C ALA A 51 -5.06 -11.29 -10.42
N ASP A 52 -6.07 -10.58 -10.90
CA ASP A 52 -6.94 -11.06 -11.97
C ASP A 52 -6.35 -10.85 -13.38
N ALA A 53 -5.18 -10.19 -13.49
CA ALA A 53 -4.49 -9.85 -14.74
C ALA A 53 -5.38 -9.17 -15.79
N ARG A 54 -6.37 -8.38 -15.36
CA ARG A 54 -7.36 -7.75 -16.25
C ARG A 54 -6.95 -6.37 -16.75
N SER A 55 -6.33 -5.58 -15.88
CA SER A 55 -5.89 -4.20 -16.17
C SER A 55 -4.81 -3.80 -15.15
N ASP A 56 -4.10 -2.72 -15.49
CA ASP A 56 -3.19 -2.02 -14.59
C ASP A 56 -3.68 -0.57 -14.32
N ASP A 57 -4.90 -0.20 -14.71
CA ASP A 57 -5.39 1.20 -14.67
C ASP A 57 -5.32 1.83 -13.27
N ALA A 58 -5.81 1.15 -12.23
CA ALA A 58 -5.77 1.69 -10.88
C ALA A 58 -4.33 1.77 -10.37
N TYR A 59 -3.49 0.81 -10.76
CA TYR A 59 -2.08 0.78 -10.41
C TYR A 59 -1.35 1.97 -11.06
N GLU A 60 -1.52 2.17 -12.38
CA GLU A 60 -0.91 3.26 -13.14
C GLU A 60 -1.39 4.60 -12.61
N PHE A 61 -2.68 4.76 -12.35
CA PHE A 61 -3.22 5.96 -11.73
C PHE A 61 -2.53 6.28 -10.40
N TYR A 62 -2.32 5.26 -9.54
CA TYR A 62 -1.67 5.47 -8.25
C TYR A 62 -0.21 5.92 -8.42
N ILE A 63 0.54 5.23 -9.28
CA ILE A 63 1.97 5.52 -9.51
C ILE A 63 2.17 6.86 -10.21
N ASP A 64 1.36 7.18 -11.22
CA ASP A 64 1.57 8.35 -12.08
C ASP A 64 0.86 9.61 -11.59
N THR A 65 -0.19 9.48 -10.77
CA THR A 65 -0.98 10.63 -10.29
C THR A 65 -0.87 10.81 -8.78
N VAL A 66 -1.17 9.78 -7.98
CA VAL A 66 -1.26 9.91 -6.52
C VAL A 66 0.11 10.19 -5.91
N ILE A 67 1.13 9.39 -6.24
CA ILE A 67 2.47 9.54 -5.66
C ILE A 67 3.09 10.91 -5.98
N PRO A 68 3.10 11.39 -7.25
CA PRO A 68 3.59 12.75 -7.54
C PRO A 68 2.78 13.84 -6.84
N GLY A 69 1.46 13.66 -6.68
CA GLY A 69 0.60 14.58 -5.95
C GLY A 69 1.01 14.72 -4.48
N LEU A 70 1.33 13.61 -3.79
CA LEU A 70 1.82 13.64 -2.40
C LEU A 70 3.14 14.39 -2.27
N VAL A 71 4.06 14.19 -3.21
CA VAL A 71 5.33 14.94 -3.25
C VAL A 71 5.08 16.43 -3.44
N ALA A 72 4.20 16.79 -4.38
CA ALA A 72 3.83 18.20 -4.61
C ALA A 72 3.17 18.87 -3.39
N GLN A 73 2.51 18.09 -2.53
CA GLN A 73 1.91 18.55 -1.27
C GLN A 73 2.91 18.63 -0.10
N GLY A 74 4.18 18.29 -0.33
CA GLY A 74 5.26 18.46 0.64
C GLY A 74 5.69 17.17 1.36
N SER A 75 5.13 16.01 1.03
CA SER A 75 5.65 14.73 1.53
C SER A 75 7.03 14.45 0.94
N SER A 76 8.01 14.10 1.78
CA SER A 76 9.32 13.68 1.26
C SER A 76 9.24 12.30 0.60
N PRO A 77 10.02 12.03 -0.47
CA PRO A 77 10.08 10.72 -1.10
C PRO A 77 10.41 9.59 -0.09
N GLU A 78 11.30 9.85 0.85
CA GLU A 78 11.70 8.89 1.89
C GLU A 78 10.52 8.54 2.80
N SER A 79 9.69 9.52 3.16
CA SER A 79 8.49 9.30 3.99
C SER A 79 7.46 8.44 3.25
N ILE A 80 7.24 8.70 1.95
CA ILE A 80 6.33 7.91 1.10
C ILE A 80 6.81 6.46 1.00
N VAL A 81 8.10 6.24 0.72
CA VAL A 81 8.69 4.90 0.64
C VAL A 81 8.60 4.19 1.98
N HIS A 82 8.96 4.86 3.07
CA HIS A 82 8.87 4.32 4.43
C HIS A 82 7.44 3.87 4.76
N GLY A 83 6.45 4.74 4.53
CA GLY A 83 5.04 4.43 4.77
C GLY A 83 4.55 3.26 3.92
N THR A 84 4.98 3.18 2.67
CA THR A 84 4.62 2.09 1.74
C THR A 84 5.21 0.75 2.20
N VAL A 85 6.49 0.71 2.57
CA VAL A 85 7.14 -0.51 3.08
C VAL A 85 6.47 -0.97 4.37
N ALA A 86 6.24 -0.03 5.30
CA ALA A 86 5.62 -0.33 6.56
C ALA A 86 4.15 -0.78 6.40
N TRP A 87 3.43 -0.26 5.40
CA TRP A 87 2.11 -0.74 5.00
C TRP A 87 2.17 -2.17 4.45
N CYS A 88 3.03 -2.44 3.47
CA CYS A 88 3.19 -3.76 2.86
C CYS A 88 3.53 -4.83 3.91
N ALA A 89 4.44 -4.53 4.84
CA ALA A 89 4.79 -5.43 5.93
C ALA A 89 3.59 -5.76 6.84
N ARG A 90 2.74 -4.78 7.15
CA ARG A 90 1.52 -4.99 7.95
C ARG A 90 0.49 -5.83 7.21
N VAL A 91 0.34 -5.61 5.90
CA VAL A 91 -0.54 -6.43 5.05
C VAL A 91 -0.02 -7.87 4.98
N MET A 92 1.29 -8.09 4.82
CA MET A 92 1.88 -9.44 4.87
C MET A 92 1.56 -10.16 6.18
N VAL A 93 1.70 -9.48 7.32
CA VAL A 93 1.35 -10.06 8.64
C VAL A 93 -0.13 -10.41 8.73
N LEU A 94 -1.02 -9.62 8.14
CA LEU A 94 -2.45 -9.96 8.09
C LEU A 94 -2.71 -11.13 7.15
N ALA A 95 -2.02 -11.19 6.01
CA ALA A 95 -2.15 -12.27 5.05
C ALA A 95 -1.73 -13.64 5.62
N THR A 96 -0.76 -13.66 6.54
CA THR A 96 -0.22 -14.91 7.11
C THR A 96 -1.00 -15.42 8.31
N ARG A 97 -1.78 -14.57 9.01
CA ARG A 97 -2.49 -14.94 10.26
C ARG A 97 -3.54 -16.04 10.13
N GLY A 98 -3.99 -16.34 8.92
CA GLY A 98 -4.96 -17.41 8.63
C GLY A 98 -4.38 -18.68 8.03
N LEU A 99 -3.06 -18.72 7.79
CA LEU A 99 -2.42 -19.83 7.07
C LEU A 99 -1.81 -20.84 8.06
N PRO A 100 -2.17 -22.13 7.98
CA PRO A 100 -1.61 -23.15 8.87
C PRO A 100 -0.12 -23.39 8.64
N HIS A 101 0.36 -23.20 7.40
CA HIS A 101 1.77 -23.27 7.02
C HIS A 101 2.08 -22.13 6.02
N PRO A 102 2.51 -20.96 6.50
CA PRO A 102 2.77 -19.81 5.61
C PRO A 102 3.99 -20.00 4.69
N ASP A 103 4.89 -20.92 5.02
CA ASP A 103 6.17 -21.06 4.32
C ASP A 103 6.08 -21.72 2.92
N ASP A 104 4.90 -22.24 2.54
CA ASP A 104 4.72 -23.04 1.30
C ASP A 104 3.55 -22.56 0.41
N THR A 105 3.13 -21.30 0.50
CA THR A 105 1.98 -20.82 -0.30
C THR A 105 2.42 -19.94 -1.47
N VAL A 106 2.12 -20.39 -2.69
CA VAL A 106 2.34 -19.65 -3.96
C VAL A 106 1.72 -18.25 -3.91
N GLU A 107 0.64 -18.09 -3.16
CA GLU A 107 -0.04 -16.83 -2.93
C GLU A 107 0.82 -15.82 -2.16
N LEU A 108 1.56 -16.26 -1.14
CA LEU A 108 2.46 -15.38 -0.38
C LEU A 108 3.70 -15.02 -1.19
N ASP A 109 4.22 -15.94 -2.01
CA ASP A 109 5.31 -15.65 -2.95
C ASP A 109 4.88 -14.59 -3.98
N TRP A 110 3.67 -14.75 -4.53
CA TRP A 110 3.09 -13.75 -5.42
C TRP A 110 2.90 -12.40 -4.72
N LEU A 111 2.40 -12.38 -3.47
CA LEU A 111 2.21 -11.15 -2.71
C LEU A 111 3.53 -10.44 -2.43
N ALA A 112 4.55 -11.20 -2.05
CA ALA A 112 5.88 -10.69 -1.78
C ALA A 112 6.50 -10.10 -3.07
N ALA A 113 6.38 -10.80 -4.20
CA ALA A 113 6.83 -10.30 -5.49
C ALA A 113 6.08 -9.03 -5.91
N PHE A 114 4.76 -8.99 -5.72
CA PHE A 114 3.94 -7.81 -5.96
C PHE A 114 4.41 -6.63 -5.11
N PHE A 115 4.58 -6.80 -3.79
CA PHE A 115 5.04 -5.73 -2.90
C PHE A 115 6.45 -5.23 -3.23
N ALA A 116 7.37 -6.13 -3.59
CA ALA A 116 8.71 -5.72 -4.03
C ALA A 116 8.65 -4.83 -5.28
N GLY A 117 7.84 -5.20 -6.27
CA GLY A 117 7.60 -4.37 -7.46
C GLY A 117 6.91 -3.04 -7.13
N TYR A 118 5.85 -3.10 -6.33
CA TYR A 118 5.07 -1.93 -5.93
C TYR A 118 5.90 -0.89 -5.19
N VAL A 119 6.72 -1.31 -4.22
CA VAL A 119 7.64 -0.41 -3.49
C VAL A 119 8.67 0.20 -4.42
N ARG A 120 9.27 -0.59 -5.33
CA ARG A 120 10.23 -0.09 -6.32
C ARG A 120 9.60 1.01 -7.19
N ASP A 121 8.38 0.79 -7.67
CA ASP A 121 7.74 1.68 -8.62
C ASP A 121 7.22 2.96 -7.93
N ILE A 122 6.73 2.86 -6.69
CA ILE A 122 6.46 4.03 -5.83
C ILE A 122 7.73 4.84 -5.59
N ALA A 123 8.84 4.19 -5.23
CA ALA A 123 10.10 4.89 -4.99
C ALA A 123 10.55 5.63 -6.26
N ASN A 124 10.53 4.95 -7.40
CA ASN A 124 10.89 5.55 -8.69
C ASN A 124 10.02 6.77 -9.04
N SER A 125 8.71 6.69 -8.79
CA SER A 125 7.78 7.81 -9.02
C SER A 125 8.06 8.97 -8.07
N ALA A 126 8.16 8.71 -6.77
CA ALA A 126 8.38 9.73 -5.74
C ALA A 126 9.71 10.49 -5.94
N PHE A 127 10.82 9.78 -6.16
CA PHE A 127 12.12 10.40 -6.41
C PHE A 127 12.19 11.13 -7.75
N ARG A 128 11.43 10.70 -8.76
CA ARG A 128 11.31 11.43 -10.03
C ARG A 128 10.52 12.72 -9.86
N ALA A 129 9.44 12.69 -9.10
CA ALA A 129 8.61 13.86 -8.81
C ALA A 129 9.39 14.93 -8.04
N ALA A 130 10.20 14.54 -7.05
CA ALA A 130 10.98 15.48 -6.23
C ALA A 130 12.15 16.18 -6.96
N ARG A 131 12.47 15.76 -8.18
CA ARG A 131 13.52 16.38 -9.02
C ARG A 131 12.99 17.44 -9.98
N LYS A 132 11.68 17.61 -10.08
CA LYS A 132 11.01 18.60 -10.93
C LYS A 132 10.78 19.87 -10.15
#